data_AF-A0A925UJB0-F1
#
_entry.id   AF-A0A925UJB0-F1
#
_cell.length_a   1.000
_cell.length_b   1.000
_cell.length_c   1.000
_cell.angle_alpha   90.00
_cell.angle_beta   90.00
_cell.angle_gamma   90.00
#
_symmetry.space_group_name_H-M   'P 1'
#
loop_
_entity.id
_entity.type
_entity.pdbx_description
1 polymer ?
#
loop_
_entity_poly.entity_id
_entity_poly.type
_entity_poly.pdbx_seq_one_letter_code
_entity_poly.pdbx_strand_id
1 'polypeptide(L)'
;MQRALGDALERRVSLSAVPGAPPKATIHLLGGVSVAAGHIEIGAPTWSKEPHMLLVRDGEVKFGYVDLWRASRGKPLHIRSLRAREFDSRIERLADGRASWQFGAKTETPDTAEKPTAIPTFGRLVVETGTARYDDALVAAKLDATFSLSERSPSAAGAAPAASASGGLQLAAKGSYQKNPVTVKVDTAGVLPIVGPDAETTALPVFIDARIGRAAMTFRGTATDVLNFAALKGRFSVQGPSLAAVGDPLNVTLPTTGAFRTEGLIAKDGLVWNAVFDRATIGSSRLAGAFQYDPRPAVPVLSGRLTGSKLLLADLGPTVGTAAPDGTVPTPAASPSAPKPAPASSGRNRAAAKTTNAPPKASSDTPGRVLPDREFDLPSLRAMNANVLVDIDNLDLGSSVLEPLKPLRTHIVLTDGVLTLRDFDARTGQGRLYGMLQLDGRKAPAIWNADMRWEGIRLESWIKQARDDDAPPYITGRFGGQARVTGQGKSTAAILGS
;
A
#
# COMPACT_ATOMS: atom_id res chain seq x y z
N MET A 1 8.43 40.56 19.06
CA MET A 1 7.83 39.53 18.18
C MET A 1 8.67 38.26 18.12
N GLN A 2 9.95 38.29 17.69
CA GLN A 2 10.80 37.08 17.65
C GLN A 2 10.81 36.30 18.96
N ARG A 3 10.98 36.99 20.09
CA ARG A 3 10.94 36.37 21.43
C ARG A 3 9.57 35.71 21.69
N ALA A 4 8.47 36.43 21.50
CA ALA A 4 7.11 35.88 21.64
C ALA A 4 6.79 34.71 20.69
N LEU A 5 7.25 34.76 19.43
CA LEU A 5 7.12 33.64 18.50
C LEU A 5 7.97 32.45 18.94
N GLY A 6 9.18 32.71 19.44
CA GLY A 6 10.05 31.67 19.94
C GLY A 6 9.51 31.00 21.19
N ASP A 7 8.94 31.78 22.10
CA ASP A 7 8.26 31.28 23.30
C ASP A 7 7.03 30.45 22.92
N ALA A 8 6.21 30.92 21.97
CA ALA A 8 5.01 30.21 21.52
C ALA A 8 5.31 28.91 20.76
N LEU A 9 6.38 28.89 19.97
CA LEU A 9 6.79 27.70 19.22
C LEU A 9 7.69 26.76 20.04
N GLU A 10 8.23 27.24 21.17
CA GLU A 10 9.35 26.62 21.90
C GLU A 10 10.55 26.35 20.98
N ARG A 11 10.85 27.33 20.12
CA ARG A 11 11.91 27.26 19.10
C ARG A 11 12.63 28.60 18.99
N ARG A 12 13.89 28.58 18.56
CA ARG A 12 14.57 29.82 18.18
C ARG A 12 13.95 30.35 16.89
N VAL A 13 13.50 31.60 16.88
CA VAL A 13 12.98 32.26 15.67
C VAL A 13 13.84 33.45 15.31
N SER A 14 14.40 33.45 14.09
CA SER A 14 15.13 34.57 13.52
C SER A 14 14.36 35.16 12.33
N LEU A 15 14.32 36.48 12.26
CA LEU A 15 13.68 37.30 11.24
C LEU A 15 14.64 38.44 10.91
N SER A 16 15.48 38.27 9.91
CA SER A 16 16.55 39.23 9.56
C SER A 16 16.52 39.54 8.07
N ALA A 17 17.31 40.53 7.65
CA ALA A 17 17.50 40.79 6.22
C ALA A 17 18.47 39.79 5.57
N VAL A 18 19.46 39.31 6.33
CA VAL A 18 20.55 38.42 5.90
C VAL A 18 20.91 37.51 7.09
N PRO A 19 21.44 36.29 6.88
CA PRO A 19 21.92 35.44 7.98
C PRO A 19 22.86 36.20 8.94
N GLY A 20 22.61 36.11 10.25
CA GLY A 20 23.45 36.74 11.29
C GLY A 20 23.30 38.26 11.44
N ALA A 21 22.51 38.92 10.60
CA ALA A 21 22.21 40.35 10.71
C ALA A 21 21.22 40.65 11.85
N PRO A 22 21.19 41.90 12.38
CA PRO A 22 20.17 42.29 13.34
C PRO A 22 18.75 42.10 12.77
N PRO A 23 17.75 41.94 13.66
CA PRO A 23 16.38 41.66 13.24
C PRO A 23 15.83 42.79 12.36
N LYS A 24 15.39 42.44 11.15
CA LYS A 24 14.79 43.36 10.18
C LYS A 24 13.69 42.63 9.44
N ALA A 25 12.44 42.95 9.80
CA ALA A 25 11.24 42.40 9.21
C ALA A 25 10.20 43.50 9.04
N THR A 26 9.45 43.45 7.96
CA THR A 26 8.32 44.35 7.72
C THR A 26 7.04 43.64 8.15
N ILE A 27 6.24 44.30 8.99
CA ILE A 27 5.01 43.75 9.52
C ILE A 27 3.86 44.66 9.10
N HIS A 28 2.85 44.09 8.47
CA HIS A 28 1.60 44.77 8.18
C HIS A 28 0.48 44.11 8.99
N LEU A 29 -0.36 44.93 9.62
CA LEU A 29 -1.46 44.50 10.50
C LEU A 29 -2.85 44.81 9.91
N LEU A 30 -2.91 45.47 8.75
CA LEU A 30 -4.19 45.80 8.12
C LEU A 30 -4.73 44.57 7.37
N GLY A 31 -5.94 44.12 7.73
CA GLY A 31 -6.59 42.97 7.09
C GLY A 31 -6.07 41.58 7.50
N GLY A 32 -5.11 41.53 8.42
CA GLY A 32 -4.45 40.31 8.92
C GLY A 32 -3.02 40.61 9.37
N VAL A 33 -2.30 39.58 9.81
CA VAL A 33 -0.88 39.68 10.17
C VAL A 33 -0.05 39.24 8.98
N SER A 34 0.67 40.16 8.36
CA SER A 34 1.63 39.88 7.28
C SER A 34 3.04 40.13 7.78
N VAL A 35 3.91 39.14 7.62
CA VAL A 35 5.32 39.21 8.02
C VAL A 35 6.18 38.97 6.78
N ALA A 36 7.02 39.94 6.44
CA ALA A 36 7.98 39.83 5.35
C ALA A 36 9.41 40.03 5.87
N ALA A 37 10.32 39.11 5.54
CA ALA A 37 11.73 39.22 5.89
C ALA A 37 12.61 38.54 4.82
N GLY A 38 13.83 39.05 4.66
CA GLY A 38 14.82 38.46 3.75
C GLY A 38 15.31 37.08 4.20
N HIS A 39 15.24 36.82 5.51
CA HIS A 39 15.65 35.57 6.14
C HIS A 39 14.72 35.26 7.32
N ILE A 40 13.96 34.17 7.22
CA ILE A 40 13.10 33.62 8.27
C ILE A 40 13.65 32.25 8.65
N GLU A 41 14.01 32.06 9.90
CA GLU A 41 14.57 30.80 10.39
C GLU A 41 13.82 30.34 11.64
N ILE A 42 13.39 29.09 11.62
CA ILE A 42 12.89 28.37 12.79
C ILE A 42 13.94 27.31 13.11
N GLY A 43 14.60 27.48 14.26
CA GLY A 43 15.61 26.57 14.77
C GLY A 43 15.05 25.18 15.00
N ALA A 44 15.92 24.18 14.95
CA ALA A 44 15.54 22.81 15.27
C ALA A 44 15.18 22.67 16.77
N PRO A 45 14.46 21.60 17.15
CA PRO A 45 14.30 21.24 18.55
C PRO A 45 15.64 21.07 19.25
N THR A 46 15.70 21.31 20.56
CA THR A 46 16.93 21.17 21.36
C THR A 46 17.55 19.77 21.32
N TRP A 47 16.74 18.74 21.03
CA TRP A 47 17.18 17.36 20.89
C TRP A 47 17.69 17.02 19.47
N SER A 48 17.43 17.85 18.47
CA SER A 48 17.86 17.62 17.09
C SER A 48 19.29 18.12 16.89
N LYS A 49 20.01 17.48 15.95
CA LYS A 49 21.36 17.88 15.55
C LYS A 49 21.36 18.82 14.35
N GLU A 50 20.20 19.00 13.69
CA GLU A 50 20.06 19.89 12.55
C GLU A 50 20.13 21.36 13.02
N PRO A 51 20.73 22.27 12.23
CA PRO A 51 20.87 23.68 12.64
C PRO A 51 19.52 24.42 12.66
N HIS A 52 18.63 24.06 11.73
CA HIS A 52 17.31 24.65 11.57
C HIS A 52 16.30 23.58 11.18
N MET A 53 15.05 23.76 11.62
CA MET A 53 13.92 22.97 11.13
C MET A 53 13.38 23.59 9.83
N LEU A 54 13.31 24.91 9.77
CA LEU A 54 12.80 25.64 8.62
C LEU A 54 13.65 26.88 8.37
N LEU A 55 14.05 27.07 7.12
CA LEU A 55 14.75 28.25 6.65
C LEU A 55 14.07 28.75 5.38
N VAL A 56 13.67 30.02 5.37
CA VAL A 56 13.01 30.66 4.24
C VAL A 56 13.77 31.94 3.89
N ARG A 57 14.12 32.10 2.61
CA ARG A 57 14.72 33.34 2.10
C ARG A 57 13.75 34.11 1.23
N ASP A 58 13.76 35.43 1.39
CA ASP A 58 12.82 36.36 0.77
C ASP A 58 11.37 35.89 0.97
N GLY A 59 11.02 35.68 2.25
CA GLY A 59 9.76 35.10 2.67
C GLY A 59 8.71 36.14 3.03
N GLU A 60 7.47 35.91 2.60
CA GLU A 60 6.29 36.64 3.05
C GLU A 60 5.22 35.65 3.52
N VAL A 61 4.77 35.79 4.77
CA VAL A 61 3.75 34.94 5.38
C VAL A 61 2.57 35.77 5.84
N LYS A 62 1.35 35.35 5.50
CA LYS A 62 0.10 36.03 5.86
C LYS A 62 -0.80 35.12 6.69
N PHE A 63 -1.28 35.66 7.81
CA PHE A 63 -2.21 35.01 8.72
C PHE A 63 -3.47 35.84 8.88
N GLY A 64 -4.62 35.19 9.06
CA GLY A 64 -5.83 35.84 9.52
C GLY A 64 -5.89 35.93 11.03
N TYR A 65 -6.51 36.99 11.57
CA TYR A 65 -6.72 37.11 13.02
C TYR A 65 -7.54 35.95 13.59
N VAL A 66 -8.59 35.54 12.89
CA VAL A 66 -9.43 34.39 13.27
C VAL A 66 -8.62 33.09 13.21
N ASP A 67 -7.70 32.96 12.25
CA ASP A 67 -6.85 31.78 12.09
C ASP A 67 -5.89 31.64 13.28
N LEU A 68 -5.24 32.75 13.68
CA LEU A 68 -4.38 32.82 14.86
C LEU A 68 -5.14 32.55 16.16
N TRP A 69 -6.34 33.11 16.30
CA TRP A 69 -7.19 32.88 17.48
C TRP A 69 -7.71 31.44 17.58
N ARG A 70 -8.02 30.79 16.45
CA ARG A 70 -8.36 29.36 16.44
C ARG A 70 -7.14 28.50 16.81
N ALA A 71 -5.97 28.85 16.29
CA ALA A 71 -4.72 28.16 16.59
C ALA A 71 -4.36 28.25 18.08
N SER A 72 -4.57 29.41 18.72
CA SER A 72 -4.36 29.55 20.17
C SER A 72 -5.32 28.71 21.02
N ARG A 73 -6.46 28.26 20.44
CA ARG A 73 -7.38 27.28 21.04
C ARG A 73 -7.06 25.82 20.67
N GLY A 74 -5.90 25.57 20.08
CA GLY A 74 -5.43 24.22 19.74
C GLY A 74 -5.97 23.65 18.42
N LYS A 75 -6.64 24.47 17.58
CA LYS A 75 -6.96 24.08 16.20
C LYS A 75 -5.70 24.13 15.31
N PRO A 76 -5.65 23.40 14.19
CA PRO A 76 -4.53 23.50 13.25
C PRO A 76 -4.38 24.93 12.73
N LEU A 77 -3.15 25.43 12.64
CA LEU A 77 -2.88 26.77 12.12
C LEU A 77 -3.18 26.82 10.62
N HIS A 78 -4.00 27.79 10.21
CA HIS A 78 -4.25 28.07 8.79
C HIS A 78 -3.44 29.29 8.34
N ILE A 79 -2.52 29.06 7.40
CA ILE A 79 -1.65 30.07 6.81
C ILE A 79 -2.29 30.52 5.51
N ARG A 80 -2.78 31.76 5.44
CA ARG A 80 -3.52 32.26 4.27
C ARG A 80 -2.65 32.31 3.03
N SER A 81 -1.40 32.74 3.19
CA SER A 81 -0.43 32.79 2.09
C SER A 81 0.98 32.62 2.62
N LEU A 82 1.77 31.80 1.95
CA LEU A 82 3.21 31.70 2.12
C LEU A 82 3.88 31.86 0.75
N ARG A 83 4.70 32.89 0.60
CA ARG A 83 5.56 33.10 -0.57
C ARG A 83 7.02 33.05 -0.13
N ALA A 84 7.84 32.30 -0.85
CA ALA A 84 9.26 32.15 -0.60
C ALA A 84 10.03 32.05 -1.91
N ARG A 85 11.22 32.66 -1.96
CA ARG A 85 12.18 32.37 -3.05
C ARG A 85 12.86 31.03 -2.77
N GLU A 86 13.45 30.90 -1.59
CA GLU A 86 14.08 29.65 -1.14
C GLU A 86 13.37 29.12 0.10
N PHE A 87 13.15 27.82 0.13
CA PHE A 87 12.56 27.11 1.27
C PHE A 87 13.40 25.86 1.57
N ASP A 88 14.04 25.78 2.73
CA ASP A 88 14.73 24.59 3.19
C ASP A 88 14.06 24.08 4.48
N SER A 89 13.63 22.82 4.49
CA SER A 89 13.09 22.19 5.69
C SER A 89 13.83 20.92 6.07
N ARG A 90 14.15 20.79 7.35
CA ARG A 90 14.69 19.57 7.97
C ARG A 90 13.69 19.07 8.99
N ILE A 91 13.00 17.99 8.64
CA ILE A 91 11.90 17.45 9.40
C ILE A 91 12.28 16.05 9.87
N GLU A 92 12.40 15.89 11.18
CA GLU A 92 12.82 14.65 11.83
C GLU A 92 11.76 14.13 12.81
N ARG A 93 11.58 12.80 12.88
CA ARG A 93 10.87 12.10 13.94
C ARG A 93 11.70 10.92 14.46
N LEU A 94 11.91 10.91 15.78
CA LEU A 94 12.71 9.92 16.49
C LEU A 94 11.89 8.66 16.82
N ALA A 95 12.57 7.57 17.16
CA ALA A 95 11.95 6.28 17.51
C ALA A 95 11.06 6.35 18.76
N ASP A 96 11.26 7.34 19.62
CA ASP A 96 10.43 7.62 20.81
C ASP A 96 9.15 8.42 20.48
N GLY A 97 8.94 8.75 19.20
CA GLY A 97 7.79 9.50 18.69
C GLY A 97 7.95 11.02 18.76
N ARG A 98 9.04 11.57 19.31
CA ARG A 98 9.26 13.02 19.27
C ARG A 98 9.47 13.48 17.83
N ALA A 99 8.73 14.50 17.44
CA ALA A 99 8.73 15.04 16.09
C ALA A 99 9.11 16.52 16.09
N SER A 100 9.93 16.91 15.13
CA SER A 100 10.40 18.28 14.96
C SER A 100 9.26 19.28 14.69
N TRP A 101 8.19 18.81 14.04
CA TRP A 101 6.98 19.59 13.70
C TRP A 101 5.98 19.76 14.85
N GLN A 102 6.35 19.32 16.06
CA GLN A 102 5.59 19.60 17.27
C GLN A 102 6.03 20.94 17.84
N PHE A 103 5.06 21.82 18.08
CA PHE A 103 5.28 23.19 18.57
C PHE A 103 4.53 23.43 19.89
N GLY A 104 5.08 24.30 20.73
CA GLY A 104 4.53 24.66 22.04
C GLY A 104 4.52 23.49 23.03
N ALA A 105 3.68 23.57 24.07
CA ALA A 105 3.63 22.61 25.19
C ALA A 105 3.28 21.14 24.85
N LYS A 106 3.13 20.80 23.56
CA LYS A 106 2.91 19.44 23.03
C LYS A 106 4.19 18.80 22.48
N THR A 107 5.34 19.46 22.61
CA THR A 107 6.67 18.98 22.21
C THR A 107 7.11 17.69 22.91
N GLU A 108 6.57 17.39 24.10
CA GLU A 108 6.88 16.17 24.85
C GLU A 108 5.91 15.01 24.60
N THR A 109 4.78 15.25 23.94
CA THR A 109 3.83 14.17 23.62
C THR A 109 4.30 13.40 22.38
N PRO A 110 4.43 12.07 22.40
CA PRO A 110 4.83 11.31 21.23
C PRO A 110 3.85 11.45 20.05
N ASP A 111 4.36 11.77 18.87
CA ASP A 111 3.62 11.84 17.61
C ASP A 111 3.52 10.45 16.96
N THR A 112 2.48 9.70 17.30
CA THR A 112 2.24 8.35 16.77
C THR A 112 1.09 8.35 15.75
N ALA A 113 0.95 7.26 15.00
CA ALA A 113 -0.15 7.08 14.04
C ALA A 113 -1.55 7.20 14.69
N GLU A 114 -1.66 6.91 16.00
CA GLU A 114 -2.90 7.02 16.77
C GLU A 114 -3.20 8.46 17.24
N LYS A 115 -2.16 9.29 17.37
CA LYS A 115 -2.27 10.69 17.84
C LYS A 115 -1.42 11.62 16.97
N PRO A 116 -1.77 11.78 15.68
CA PRO A 116 -1.01 12.64 14.79
C PRO A 116 -1.15 14.11 15.19
N THR A 117 -0.02 14.80 15.20
CA THR A 117 0.08 16.24 15.41
C THR A 117 -0.51 16.94 14.20
N ALA A 118 -1.44 17.86 14.44
CA ALA A 118 -2.07 18.58 13.34
C ALA A 118 -1.07 19.51 12.65
N ILE A 119 -0.82 19.24 11.37
CA ILE A 119 0.07 20.02 10.51
C ILE A 119 -0.65 21.30 10.06
N PRO A 120 0.06 22.44 9.91
CA PRO A 120 -0.52 23.66 9.35
C PRO A 120 -1.10 23.44 7.95
N THR A 121 -2.17 24.15 7.63
CA THR A 121 -2.75 24.18 6.28
C THR A 121 -2.41 25.49 5.59
N PHE A 122 -2.28 25.46 4.26
CA PHE A 122 -1.93 26.63 3.47
C PHE A 122 -3.07 26.96 2.51
N GLY A 123 -3.52 28.21 2.50
CA GLY A 123 -4.46 28.72 1.51
C GLY A 123 -3.78 28.96 0.15
N ARG A 124 -2.60 29.60 0.19
CA ARG A 124 -1.76 29.87 -0.98
C ARG A 124 -0.30 29.55 -0.65
N LEU A 125 0.38 28.79 -1.51
CA LEU A 125 1.78 28.43 -1.33
C LEU A 125 2.55 28.65 -2.63
N VAL A 126 3.56 29.51 -2.60
CA VAL A 126 4.44 29.79 -3.74
C VAL A 126 5.88 29.68 -3.28
N VAL A 127 6.64 28.77 -3.89
CA VAL A 127 8.04 28.49 -3.59
C VAL A 127 8.81 28.37 -4.90
N GLU A 128 9.76 29.28 -5.15
CA GLU A 128 10.54 29.23 -6.40
C GLU A 128 11.53 28.06 -6.40
N THR A 129 12.24 27.83 -5.28
CA THR A 129 13.13 26.69 -5.08
C THR A 129 13.02 26.17 -3.65
N GLY A 130 12.71 24.89 -3.50
CA GLY A 130 12.51 24.23 -2.22
C GLY A 130 13.35 22.97 -2.07
N THR A 131 13.92 22.76 -0.89
CA THR A 131 14.51 21.50 -0.44
C THR A 131 13.85 21.04 0.84
N ALA A 132 13.59 19.74 0.96
CA ALA A 132 13.05 19.15 2.16
C ALA A 132 13.77 17.84 2.47
N ARG A 133 14.25 17.71 3.70
CA ARG A 133 14.77 16.45 4.24
C ARG A 133 13.79 15.91 5.26
N TYR A 134 13.38 14.67 5.08
CA TYR A 134 12.47 13.96 5.95
C TYR A 134 13.17 12.71 6.51
N ASP A 135 13.38 12.65 7.82
CA ASP A 135 13.93 11.47 8.51
C ASP A 135 12.93 11.01 9.57
N ASP A 136 12.40 9.81 9.42
CA ASP A 136 11.38 9.28 10.31
C ASP A 136 11.73 7.84 10.72
N ALA A 137 12.13 7.71 11.98
CA ALA A 137 12.52 6.45 12.56
C ALA A 137 11.34 5.49 12.81
N LEU A 138 10.11 5.98 12.99
CA LEU A 138 8.93 5.14 13.25
C LEU A 138 8.56 4.31 12.02
N VAL A 139 8.60 4.93 10.84
CA VAL A 139 8.27 4.29 9.56
C VAL A 139 9.51 3.90 8.76
N ALA A 140 10.70 4.08 9.33
CA ALA A 140 11.99 3.84 8.71
C ALA A 140 12.15 4.52 7.33
N ALA A 141 11.83 5.81 7.26
CA ALA A 141 11.90 6.61 6.04
C ALA A 141 12.99 7.68 6.13
N LYS A 142 13.79 7.83 5.06
CA LYS A 142 14.75 8.92 4.89
C LYS A 142 14.62 9.43 3.46
N LEU A 143 14.12 10.64 3.27
CA LEU A 143 13.83 11.22 1.96
C LEU A 143 14.46 12.59 1.85
N ASP A 144 15.16 12.83 0.74
CA ASP A 144 15.61 14.13 0.30
C ASP A 144 14.78 14.54 -0.92
N ALA A 145 14.08 15.66 -0.81
CA ALA A 145 13.18 16.18 -1.82
C ALA A 145 13.61 17.57 -2.28
N THR A 146 13.50 17.79 -3.59
CA THR A 146 13.58 19.11 -4.22
C THR A 146 12.22 19.41 -4.82
N PHE A 147 11.71 20.62 -4.63
CA PHE A 147 10.44 21.01 -5.18
C PHE A 147 10.43 22.47 -5.64
N SER A 148 9.55 22.78 -6.58
CA SER A 148 9.19 24.14 -6.95
C SER A 148 7.67 24.20 -7.08
N LEU A 149 7.11 25.31 -6.63
CA LEU A 149 5.68 25.54 -6.66
C LEU A 149 5.42 26.97 -7.11
N SER A 150 4.99 27.10 -8.36
CA SER A 150 4.72 28.40 -8.98
C SER A 150 3.24 28.53 -9.28
N GLU A 151 2.65 29.68 -8.98
CA GLU A 151 1.30 30.01 -9.43
C GLU A 151 1.35 31.07 -10.51
N ARG A 152 0.56 30.90 -11.58
CA ARG A 152 0.38 31.98 -12.56
C ARG A 152 -0.58 32.99 -11.97
N SER A 153 -0.12 34.24 -11.79
CA SER A 153 -1.03 35.37 -11.62
C SER A 153 -1.88 35.47 -12.89
N PRO A 154 -3.21 35.71 -12.82
CA PRO A 154 -3.96 36.11 -14.00
C PRO A 154 -3.25 37.35 -14.55
N SER A 155 -2.61 37.19 -15.71
CA SER A 155 -2.05 38.31 -16.45
C SER A 155 -3.26 39.18 -16.79
N ALA A 156 -3.16 40.48 -16.49
CA ALA A 156 -4.06 41.46 -17.05
C ALA A 156 -4.18 41.20 -18.56
N ALA A 157 -5.42 41.21 -19.05
CA ALA A 157 -5.74 40.97 -20.45
C ALA A 157 -4.89 41.87 -21.34
N GLY A 158 -4.09 41.28 -22.24
CA GLY A 158 -3.40 42.06 -23.29
C GLY A 158 -1.98 41.62 -23.70
N ALA A 159 -1.35 40.62 -23.09
CA ALA A 159 -0.01 40.20 -23.50
C ALA A 159 -0.01 38.82 -24.21
N ALA A 160 0.63 38.78 -25.39
CA ALA A 160 0.72 37.65 -26.31
C ALA A 160 1.24 36.34 -25.67
N PRO A 161 0.89 35.16 -26.23
CA PRO A 161 1.20 33.87 -25.63
C PRO A 161 2.67 33.50 -25.86
N ALA A 162 3.53 33.81 -24.89
CA ALA A 162 4.83 33.15 -24.78
C ALA A 162 4.63 31.73 -24.25
N ALA A 163 5.06 30.74 -25.04
CA ALA A 163 5.09 29.34 -24.65
C ALA A 163 5.95 29.14 -23.39
N SER A 164 5.50 28.25 -22.51
CA SER A 164 6.23 27.67 -21.37
C SER A 164 6.34 28.52 -20.09
N ALA A 165 5.22 28.67 -19.38
CA ALA A 165 5.21 28.74 -17.91
C ALA A 165 3.79 28.42 -17.40
N SER A 166 3.46 27.13 -17.41
CA SER A 166 2.33 26.60 -16.64
C SER A 166 2.75 26.58 -15.17
N GLY A 167 2.08 27.38 -14.32
CA GLY A 167 2.20 27.21 -12.86
C GLY A 167 1.85 25.77 -12.46
N GLY A 168 2.37 25.28 -11.35
CA GLY A 168 2.25 23.90 -10.93
C GLY A 168 3.30 23.49 -9.88
N LEU A 169 3.12 22.31 -9.31
CA LEU A 169 4.07 21.65 -8.41
C LEU A 169 5.00 20.76 -9.24
N GLN A 170 6.30 20.97 -9.13
CA GLN A 170 7.30 19.98 -9.52
C GLN A 170 7.97 19.49 -8.25
N LEU A 171 7.96 18.19 -8.02
CA LEU A 171 8.57 17.56 -6.85
C LEU A 171 9.38 16.36 -7.32
N ALA A 172 10.62 16.28 -6.88
CA ALA A 172 11.46 15.10 -7.04
C ALA A 172 12.05 14.73 -5.68
N ALA A 173 11.79 13.51 -5.22
CA ALA A 173 12.31 12.97 -3.97
C ALA A 173 13.12 11.70 -4.22
N LYS A 174 14.18 11.50 -3.44
CA LYS A 174 15.03 10.31 -3.44
C LYS A 174 15.38 9.93 -2.01
N GLY A 175 15.66 8.66 -1.77
CA GLY A 175 16.15 8.22 -0.45
C GLY A 175 15.87 6.75 -0.21
N SER A 176 15.43 6.42 1.00
CA SER A 176 15.09 5.06 1.40
C SER A 176 13.82 5.01 2.25
N TYR A 177 13.04 3.94 2.11
CA TYR A 177 11.85 3.65 2.89
C TYR A 177 11.86 2.16 3.24
N GLN A 178 11.81 1.83 4.53
CA GLN A 178 11.97 0.46 5.04
C GLN A 178 13.17 -0.29 4.41
N LYS A 179 14.33 0.39 4.31
CA LYS A 179 15.57 -0.08 3.66
C LYS A 179 15.52 -0.25 2.13
N ASN A 180 14.37 -0.02 1.49
CA ASN A 180 14.27 -0.04 0.04
C ASN A 180 14.59 1.35 -0.54
N PRO A 181 15.36 1.45 -1.64
CA PRO A 181 15.59 2.73 -2.31
C PRO A 181 14.26 3.28 -2.85
N VAL A 182 14.06 4.59 -2.68
CA VAL A 182 12.86 5.29 -3.13
C VAL A 182 13.23 6.41 -4.09
N THR A 183 12.46 6.53 -5.17
CA THR A 183 12.45 7.71 -6.02
C THR A 183 11.01 8.08 -6.35
N VAL A 184 10.63 9.34 -6.15
CA VAL A 184 9.29 9.85 -6.46
C VAL A 184 9.45 11.11 -7.30
N LYS A 185 8.67 11.21 -8.36
CA LYS A 185 8.49 12.43 -9.16
C LYS A 185 7.00 12.73 -9.21
N VAL A 186 6.65 13.97 -8.93
CA VAL A 186 5.29 14.49 -9.07
C VAL A 186 5.36 15.77 -9.87
N ASP A 187 4.60 15.81 -10.94
CA ASP A 187 4.43 16.99 -11.78
C ASP A 187 2.96 17.33 -11.85
N THR A 188 2.59 18.55 -11.49
CA THR A 188 1.24 19.08 -11.68
C THR A 188 1.30 20.32 -12.54
N ALA A 189 0.23 20.57 -13.28
CA ALA A 189 0.07 21.81 -14.04
C ALA A 189 -1.23 22.50 -13.67
N GLY A 190 -1.21 23.83 -13.69
CA GLY A 190 -2.32 24.70 -13.33
C GLY A 190 -2.15 25.38 -11.97
N VAL A 191 -3.07 26.30 -11.69
CA VAL A 191 -3.13 27.07 -10.43
C VAL A 191 -3.67 26.14 -9.35
N LEU A 192 -2.94 25.91 -8.26
CA LEU A 192 -3.48 25.20 -7.09
C LEU A 192 -4.78 25.89 -6.66
N PRO A 193 -5.94 25.20 -6.72
CA PRO A 193 -7.21 25.84 -6.41
C PRO A 193 -7.22 26.29 -4.96
N ILE A 194 -7.75 27.50 -4.75
CA ILE A 194 -7.97 28.10 -3.45
C ILE A 194 -8.85 27.15 -2.62
N VAL A 195 -8.32 26.66 -1.51
CA VAL A 195 -9.11 25.86 -0.56
C VAL A 195 -10.07 26.81 0.16
N GLY A 196 -11.32 26.80 -0.29
CA GLY A 196 -12.46 27.45 0.35
C GLY A 196 -13.72 26.60 0.14
N PRO A 197 -14.70 26.64 1.05
CA PRO A 197 -15.93 25.85 0.97
C PRO A 197 -16.76 26.08 -0.31
N ASP A 198 -16.54 27.22 -1.00
CA ASP A 198 -17.27 27.63 -2.20
C ASP A 198 -16.41 27.66 -3.49
N ALA A 199 -15.20 27.10 -3.48
CA ALA A 199 -14.34 27.10 -4.68
C ALA A 199 -14.78 26.03 -5.69
N GLU A 200 -15.14 26.45 -6.91
CA GLU A 200 -15.34 25.54 -8.05
C GLU A 200 -14.12 24.62 -8.19
N THR A 201 -14.36 23.31 -8.04
CA THR A 201 -13.36 22.24 -8.01
C THR A 201 -12.76 22.02 -9.39
N THR A 202 -11.89 22.93 -9.83
CA THR A 202 -11.13 22.77 -11.07
C THR A 202 -10.14 21.62 -10.88
N ALA A 203 -10.36 20.53 -11.62
CA ALA A 203 -9.48 19.37 -11.58
C ALA A 203 -8.14 19.71 -12.27
N LEU A 204 -7.03 19.58 -11.55
CA LEU A 204 -5.69 19.84 -12.06
C LEU A 204 -5.04 18.56 -12.59
N PRO A 205 -4.37 18.59 -13.75
CA PRO A 205 -3.56 17.46 -14.20
C PRO A 205 -2.44 17.14 -13.22
N VAL A 206 -2.30 15.84 -12.93
CA VAL A 206 -1.28 15.28 -12.04
C VAL A 206 -0.61 14.09 -12.72
N PHE A 207 0.71 14.13 -12.73
CA PHE A 207 1.58 13.04 -13.12
C PHE A 207 2.39 12.57 -11.91
N ILE A 208 2.42 11.26 -11.66
CA ILE A 208 3.22 10.65 -10.59
C ILE A 208 4.03 9.51 -11.20
N ASP A 209 5.33 9.49 -10.96
CA ASP A 209 6.22 8.35 -11.18
C ASP A 209 6.93 8.02 -9.87
N ALA A 210 6.63 6.86 -9.29
CA ALA A 210 7.19 6.40 -8.03
C ALA A 210 7.84 5.03 -8.20
N ARG A 211 9.01 4.85 -7.60
CA ARG A 211 9.70 3.56 -7.49
C ARG A 211 10.13 3.34 -6.04
N ILE A 212 9.80 2.17 -5.51
CA ILE A 212 10.16 1.74 -4.15
C ILE A 212 10.73 0.33 -4.27
N GLY A 213 12.05 0.19 -4.09
CA GLY A 213 12.75 -1.07 -4.33
C GLY A 213 12.57 -1.56 -5.77
N ARG A 214 11.88 -2.69 -5.96
CA ARG A 214 11.54 -3.26 -7.28
C ARG A 214 10.11 -2.96 -7.74
N ALA A 215 9.32 -2.30 -6.91
CA ALA A 215 7.99 -1.85 -7.28
C ALA A 215 8.06 -0.51 -8.01
N ALA A 216 7.27 -0.37 -9.07
CA ALA A 216 7.15 0.87 -9.82
C ALA A 216 5.67 1.17 -10.06
N MET A 217 5.30 2.44 -9.90
CA MET A 217 3.97 2.96 -10.12
C MET A 217 4.06 4.21 -10.98
N THR A 218 3.19 4.31 -11.97
CA THR A 218 2.92 5.55 -12.69
C THR A 218 1.43 5.87 -12.63
N PHE A 219 1.11 7.16 -12.52
CA PHE A 219 -0.25 7.65 -12.54
C PHE A 219 -0.32 8.89 -13.43
N ARG A 220 -1.34 8.97 -14.28
CA ARG A 220 -1.67 10.13 -15.10
C ARG A 220 -3.15 10.43 -14.97
N GLY A 221 -3.49 11.60 -14.47
CA GLY A 221 -4.89 11.93 -14.25
C GLY A 221 -5.09 13.37 -13.82
N THR A 222 -6.16 13.59 -13.07
CA THR A 222 -6.52 14.88 -12.49
C THR A 222 -6.87 14.73 -11.01
N ALA A 223 -6.62 15.76 -10.21
CA ALA A 223 -7.04 15.85 -8.82
C ALA A 223 -7.63 17.24 -8.54
N THR A 224 -8.69 17.32 -7.74
CA THR A 224 -9.24 18.62 -7.31
C THR A 224 -8.46 19.19 -6.13
N ASP A 225 -7.86 18.32 -5.32
CA ASP A 225 -6.93 18.68 -4.25
C ASP A 225 -5.70 17.77 -4.34
N VAL A 226 -4.61 18.33 -4.84
CA VAL A 226 -3.33 17.63 -5.04
C VAL A 226 -2.68 17.28 -3.71
N LEU A 227 -2.77 18.17 -2.71
CA LEU A 227 -2.08 18.01 -1.43
C LEU A 227 -2.74 16.93 -0.57
N ASN A 228 -4.08 16.88 -0.56
CA ASN A 228 -4.83 15.89 0.21
C ASN A 228 -5.25 14.66 -0.61
N PHE A 229 -4.85 14.58 -1.89
CA PHE A 229 -5.28 13.54 -2.83
C PHE A 229 -6.82 13.35 -2.82
N ALA A 230 -7.57 14.44 -2.80
CA ALA A 230 -9.03 14.40 -2.84
C ALA A 230 -9.51 14.44 -4.30
N ALA A 231 -10.57 13.68 -4.58
CA ALA A 231 -11.17 13.52 -5.91
C ALA A 231 -10.18 13.22 -7.05
N LEU A 232 -9.30 12.24 -6.84
CA LEU A 232 -8.31 11.78 -7.82
C LEU A 232 -8.98 10.92 -8.91
N LYS A 233 -8.77 11.21 -10.20
CA LYS A 233 -9.23 10.37 -11.32
C LYS A 233 -8.16 10.24 -12.39
N GLY A 234 -7.86 9.03 -12.86
CA GLY A 234 -6.82 8.86 -13.89
C GLY A 234 -6.49 7.43 -14.24
N ARG A 235 -5.49 7.27 -15.12
CA ARG A 235 -4.89 5.98 -15.45
C ARG A 235 -3.71 5.70 -14.54
N PHE A 236 -3.60 4.46 -14.10
CA PHE A 236 -2.44 3.97 -13.36
C PHE A 236 -1.81 2.77 -14.06
N SER A 237 -0.52 2.57 -13.81
CA SER A 237 0.19 1.34 -14.11
C SER A 237 1.10 1.02 -12.93
N VAL A 238 0.92 -0.15 -12.33
CA VAL A 238 1.70 -0.63 -11.19
C VAL A 238 2.32 -1.98 -11.56
N GLN A 239 3.60 -2.15 -11.24
CA GLN A 239 4.30 -3.40 -11.42
C GLN A 239 5.24 -3.67 -10.24
N GLY A 240 5.49 -4.95 -9.98
CA GLY A 240 6.40 -5.36 -8.91
C GLY A 240 6.66 -6.86 -8.91
N PRO A 241 7.57 -7.33 -8.06
CA PRO A 241 7.90 -8.74 -7.95
C PRO A 241 6.81 -9.59 -7.28
N SER A 242 5.90 -8.96 -6.51
CA SER A 242 4.74 -9.59 -5.86
C SER A 242 3.76 -8.52 -5.38
N LEU A 243 2.48 -8.87 -5.16
CA LEU A 243 1.51 -7.94 -4.57
C LEU A 243 1.94 -7.49 -3.15
N ALA A 244 2.49 -8.39 -2.34
CA ALA A 244 3.10 -8.06 -1.04
C ALA A 244 4.10 -6.90 -1.14
N ALA A 245 4.98 -6.88 -2.15
CA ALA A 245 5.98 -5.83 -2.31
C ALA A 245 5.40 -4.42 -2.54
N VAL A 246 4.12 -4.31 -2.92
CA VAL A 246 3.40 -3.02 -3.04
C VAL A 246 2.48 -2.76 -1.84
N GLY A 247 2.06 -3.83 -1.13
CA GLY A 247 1.30 -3.73 0.12
C GLY A 247 2.14 -3.31 1.32
N ASP A 248 3.36 -3.85 1.45
CA ASP A 248 4.23 -3.61 2.62
C ASP A 248 4.49 -2.11 2.87
N PRO A 249 4.76 -1.27 1.83
CA PRO A 249 4.94 0.15 2.06
C PRO A 249 3.68 0.92 2.44
N LEU A 250 2.52 0.36 2.13
CA LEU A 250 1.21 0.91 2.49
C LEU A 250 0.70 0.34 3.82
N ASN A 251 1.50 -0.52 4.48
CA ASN A 251 1.11 -1.26 5.67
C ASN A 251 -0.17 -2.10 5.47
N VAL A 252 -0.34 -2.62 4.24
CA VAL A 252 -1.43 -3.51 3.84
C VAL A 252 -0.84 -4.90 3.62
N THR A 253 -1.29 -5.87 4.41
CA THR A 253 -0.87 -7.27 4.25
C THR A 253 -1.51 -7.87 3.00
N LEU A 254 -0.74 -7.93 1.91
CA LEU A 254 -1.12 -8.58 0.65
C LEU A 254 -0.38 -9.92 0.50
N PRO A 255 -0.95 -10.89 -0.22
CA PRO A 255 -0.29 -12.18 -0.43
C PRO A 255 0.99 -12.04 -1.26
N THR A 256 1.97 -12.89 -0.96
CA THR A 256 3.19 -13.02 -1.76
C THR A 256 2.89 -13.77 -3.06
N THR A 257 2.57 -13.04 -4.12
CA THR A 257 2.30 -13.60 -5.46
C THR A 257 3.55 -13.73 -6.32
N GLY A 258 3.39 -14.31 -7.51
CA GLY A 258 4.36 -14.11 -8.59
C GLY A 258 4.45 -12.64 -9.03
N ALA A 259 5.42 -12.34 -9.90
CA ALA A 259 5.60 -11.00 -10.47
C ALA A 259 4.30 -10.52 -11.13
N PHE A 260 3.98 -9.25 -10.91
CA PHE A 260 2.71 -8.70 -11.36
C PHE A 260 2.88 -7.38 -12.12
N ARG A 261 1.92 -7.12 -12.99
CA ARG A 261 1.73 -5.85 -13.69
C ARG A 261 0.24 -5.63 -13.85
N THR A 262 -0.21 -4.43 -13.48
CA THR A 262 -1.61 -4.02 -13.55
C THR A 262 -1.68 -2.65 -14.20
N GLU A 263 -2.67 -2.45 -15.04
CA GLU A 263 -2.97 -1.17 -15.67
C GLU A 263 -4.49 -0.97 -15.72
N GLY A 264 -4.91 0.29 -15.59
CA GLY A 264 -6.32 0.58 -15.49
C GLY A 264 -6.64 2.03 -15.18
N LEU A 265 -7.89 2.24 -14.78
CA LEU A 265 -8.43 3.51 -14.33
C LEU A 265 -8.70 3.45 -12.82
N ILE A 266 -8.38 4.54 -12.12
CA ILE A 266 -8.70 4.72 -10.71
C ILE A 266 -9.41 6.05 -10.53
N ALA A 267 -10.46 6.04 -9.72
CA ALA A 267 -11.25 7.22 -9.36
C ALA A 267 -11.57 7.16 -7.87
N LYS A 268 -11.19 8.20 -7.14
CA LYS A 268 -11.55 8.42 -5.75
C LYS A 268 -12.61 9.49 -5.69
N ASP A 269 -13.68 9.26 -4.95
CA ASP A 269 -14.73 10.25 -4.68
C ASP A 269 -14.99 10.29 -3.17
N GLY A 270 -14.53 11.36 -2.52
CA GLY A 270 -14.42 11.42 -1.06
C GLY A 270 -13.58 10.26 -0.51
N LEU A 271 -14.24 9.30 0.14
CA LEU A 271 -13.63 8.09 0.71
C LEU A 271 -13.77 6.84 -0.18
N VAL A 272 -14.64 6.88 -1.18
CA VAL A 272 -14.95 5.72 -2.04
C VAL A 272 -13.93 5.63 -3.16
N TRP A 273 -13.38 4.45 -3.37
CA TRP A 273 -12.45 4.16 -4.46
C TRP A 273 -13.12 3.28 -5.49
N ASN A 274 -12.97 3.64 -6.76
CA ASN A 274 -13.39 2.85 -7.90
C ASN A 274 -12.15 2.56 -8.74
N ALA A 275 -11.92 1.29 -9.05
CA ALA A 275 -10.78 0.84 -9.83
C ALA A 275 -11.27 -0.10 -10.94
N VAL A 276 -10.92 0.22 -12.18
CA VAL A 276 -11.15 -0.64 -13.35
C VAL A 276 -9.79 -1.09 -13.85
N PHE A 277 -9.55 -2.39 -13.80
CA PHE A 277 -8.33 -3.03 -14.30
C PHE A 277 -8.58 -3.49 -15.73
N ASP A 278 -7.97 -2.80 -16.69
CA ASP A 278 -8.01 -3.17 -18.11
C ASP A 278 -7.24 -4.48 -18.33
N ARG A 279 -6.12 -4.61 -17.62
CA ARG A 279 -5.26 -5.80 -17.63
C ARG A 279 -4.50 -5.93 -16.32
N ALA A 280 -4.54 -7.14 -15.77
CA ALA A 280 -3.80 -7.55 -14.60
C ALA A 280 -3.11 -8.89 -14.88
N THR A 281 -1.79 -8.88 -15.00
CA THR A 281 -0.98 -10.10 -15.08
C THR A 281 -0.37 -10.38 -13.73
N ILE A 282 -0.55 -11.58 -13.21
CA ILE A 282 0.04 -12.05 -11.94
C ILE A 282 0.63 -13.43 -12.22
N GLY A 283 1.95 -13.54 -12.25
CA GLY A 283 2.62 -14.75 -12.75
C GLY A 283 2.17 -15.09 -14.18
N SER A 284 1.54 -16.24 -14.36
CA SER A 284 0.94 -16.71 -15.62
C SER A 284 -0.54 -16.36 -15.79
N SER A 285 -1.18 -15.80 -14.76
CA SER A 285 -2.59 -15.41 -14.75
C SER A 285 -2.82 -14.10 -15.51
N ARG A 286 -3.95 -14.01 -16.21
CA ARG A 286 -4.40 -12.84 -16.97
C ARG A 286 -5.84 -12.52 -16.58
N LEU A 287 -5.98 -11.44 -15.83
CA LEU A 287 -7.21 -11.00 -15.20
C LEU A 287 -7.56 -9.57 -15.63
N ALA A 288 -8.80 -9.19 -15.43
CA ALA A 288 -9.36 -7.85 -15.59
C ALA A 288 -10.54 -7.71 -14.62
N GLY A 289 -10.96 -6.50 -14.30
CA GLY A 289 -12.08 -6.36 -13.37
C GLY A 289 -12.45 -4.94 -13.08
N ALA A 290 -13.57 -4.77 -12.40
CA ALA A 290 -14.01 -3.49 -11.90
C ALA A 290 -14.41 -3.65 -10.44
N PHE A 291 -13.82 -2.86 -9.57
CA PHE A 291 -13.98 -2.94 -8.13
C PHE A 291 -14.31 -1.57 -7.56
N GLN A 292 -15.14 -1.57 -6.53
CA GLN A 292 -15.44 -0.42 -5.69
C GLN A 292 -15.12 -0.79 -4.24
N TYR A 293 -14.34 0.05 -3.58
CA TYR A 293 -14.03 -0.06 -2.16
C TYR A 293 -14.66 1.12 -1.42
N ASP A 294 -15.56 0.83 -0.49
CA ASP A 294 -16.26 1.80 0.33
C ASP A 294 -15.94 1.60 1.82
N PRO A 295 -15.13 2.49 2.43
CA PRO A 295 -14.78 2.42 3.84
C PRO A 295 -15.74 3.21 4.75
N ARG A 296 -16.82 3.80 4.23
CA ARG A 296 -17.78 4.58 5.04
C ARG A 296 -18.55 3.76 6.06
N PRO A 297 -18.96 2.50 5.79
CA PRO A 297 -19.58 1.65 6.80
C PRO A 297 -18.58 1.26 7.90
N ALA A 298 -19.09 0.84 9.06
CA ALA A 298 -18.23 0.43 10.18
C ALA A 298 -17.26 -0.72 9.83
N VAL A 299 -17.68 -1.61 8.91
CA VAL A 299 -16.83 -2.60 8.27
C VAL A 299 -16.74 -2.24 6.79
N PRO A 300 -15.53 -1.94 6.25
CA PRO A 300 -15.37 -1.59 4.83
C PRO A 300 -15.91 -2.67 3.89
N VAL A 301 -16.40 -2.26 2.72
CA VAL A 301 -16.99 -3.16 1.72
C VAL A 301 -16.23 -3.08 0.40
N LEU A 302 -15.84 -4.23 -0.14
CA LEU A 302 -15.31 -4.38 -1.50
C LEU A 302 -16.37 -5.02 -2.40
N SER A 303 -16.82 -4.32 -3.43
CA SER A 303 -17.78 -4.86 -4.41
C SER A 303 -17.20 -4.84 -5.81
N GLY A 304 -17.65 -5.74 -6.70
CA GLY A 304 -17.19 -5.70 -8.09
C GLY A 304 -17.34 -6.96 -8.90
N ARG A 305 -16.59 -7.01 -9.99
CA ARG A 305 -16.47 -8.15 -10.89
C ARG A 305 -15.01 -8.44 -11.21
N LEU A 306 -14.66 -9.72 -11.16
CA LEU A 306 -13.38 -10.26 -11.61
C LEU A 306 -13.63 -11.11 -12.86
N THR A 307 -12.90 -10.78 -13.92
CA THR A 307 -12.95 -11.47 -15.20
C THR A 307 -11.55 -11.90 -15.61
N GLY A 308 -11.40 -12.89 -16.49
CA GLY A 308 -10.06 -13.23 -16.98
C GLY A 308 -10.03 -14.42 -17.91
N SER A 309 -9.07 -14.40 -18.84
CA SER A 309 -8.86 -15.49 -19.79
C SER A 309 -8.15 -16.69 -19.15
N LYS A 310 -7.36 -16.46 -18.09
CA LYS A 310 -6.62 -17.51 -17.38
C LYS A 310 -6.38 -17.09 -15.93
N LEU A 311 -6.71 -17.97 -15.00
CA LEU A 311 -6.30 -17.88 -13.61
C LEU A 311 -5.55 -19.15 -13.24
N LEU A 312 -4.35 -19.03 -12.68
CA LEU A 312 -3.62 -20.15 -12.09
C LEU A 312 -3.63 -19.98 -10.58
N LEU A 313 -4.14 -20.97 -9.85
CA LEU A 313 -4.32 -20.87 -8.40
C LEU A 313 -2.98 -20.67 -7.65
N ALA A 314 -1.89 -21.22 -8.16
CA ALA A 314 -0.55 -21.04 -7.60
C ALA A 314 -0.01 -19.59 -7.74
N ASP A 315 -0.52 -18.80 -8.69
CA ASP A 315 -0.05 -17.42 -8.92
C ASP A 315 -0.64 -16.43 -7.92
N LEU A 316 -1.77 -16.75 -7.28
CA LEU A 316 -2.44 -15.91 -6.29
C LEU A 316 -1.71 -15.86 -4.93
N GLY A 317 -0.47 -16.33 -4.90
CA GLY A 317 0.43 -16.40 -3.77
C GLY A 317 0.35 -17.74 -3.05
N PRO A 318 0.78 -17.84 -1.78
CA PRO A 318 0.51 -19.03 -0.99
C PRO A 318 -1.00 -19.10 -0.75
N THR A 319 -1.71 -19.53 -1.77
CA THR A 319 -3.10 -19.89 -1.70
C THR A 319 -3.22 -21.05 -0.73
N VAL A 320 -4.40 -21.20 -0.17
CA VAL A 320 -4.83 -22.45 0.44
C VAL A 320 -4.65 -23.52 -0.64
N GLY A 321 -3.50 -24.18 -0.68
CA GLY A 321 -3.31 -25.40 -1.45
C GLY A 321 -2.37 -25.52 -2.63
N THR A 322 -1.30 -24.74 -2.70
CA THR A 322 -0.14 -25.16 -3.50
C THR A 322 1.16 -24.95 -2.73
N ALA A 323 2.00 -25.97 -2.65
CA ALA A 323 3.39 -25.81 -2.22
C ALA A 323 4.06 -24.77 -3.13
N ALA A 324 4.81 -23.83 -2.55
CA ALA A 324 5.53 -22.82 -3.30
C ALA A 324 6.51 -23.48 -4.28
N PRO A 325 6.65 -23.00 -5.53
CA PRO A 325 7.74 -23.45 -6.39
C PRO A 325 9.07 -22.97 -5.81
N ASP A 326 10.05 -23.87 -5.79
CA ASP A 326 11.40 -23.68 -5.27
C ASP A 326 12.03 -22.36 -5.73
N GLY A 327 12.17 -21.44 -4.78
CA GLY A 327 13.06 -20.30 -4.91
C GLY A 327 14.49 -20.75 -4.65
N THR A 328 15.25 -20.91 -5.73
CA THR A 328 16.71 -21.03 -5.70
C THR A 328 17.32 -19.85 -4.93
N VAL A 329 17.73 -20.12 -3.70
CA VAL A 329 18.63 -19.24 -2.96
C VAL A 329 19.98 -19.27 -3.67
N PRO A 330 20.55 -18.14 -4.12
CA PRO A 330 21.90 -18.12 -4.63
C PRO A 330 22.86 -18.29 -3.45
N THR A 331 23.53 -19.44 -3.38
CA THR A 331 24.65 -19.70 -2.48
C THR A 331 25.80 -18.74 -2.78
N PRO A 332 26.34 -17.97 -1.81
CA PRO A 332 27.58 -17.25 -2.01
C PRO A 332 28.76 -18.21 -2.07
N ALA A 333 29.64 -17.95 -3.04
CA ALA A 333 30.83 -18.72 -3.38
C ALA A 333 31.83 -18.91 -2.22
N ALA A 334 32.53 -20.04 -2.27
CA ALA A 334 33.61 -20.44 -1.37
C ALA A 334 34.99 -19.92 -1.83
N SER A 335 35.90 -19.73 -0.87
CA SER A 335 37.36 -19.99 -1.01
C SER A 335 38.12 -19.76 0.33
N PRO A 336 39.30 -20.36 0.59
CA PRO A 336 39.58 -21.81 0.67
C PRO A 336 40.53 -22.21 1.85
N SER A 337 40.87 -23.51 1.95
CA SER A 337 42.07 -24.14 2.60
C SER A 337 41.95 -24.53 4.11
N ALA A 338 41.71 -25.79 4.50
CA ALA A 338 42.60 -26.98 4.67
C ALA A 338 43.26 -27.09 6.07
N PRO A 339 43.66 -28.28 6.60
CA PRO A 339 43.11 -29.65 6.50
C PRO A 339 42.95 -30.40 7.86
N LYS A 340 42.30 -31.58 7.78
CA LYS A 340 42.22 -32.79 8.68
C LYS A 340 43.25 -32.95 9.84
N PRO A 341 42.96 -33.70 10.94
CA PRO A 341 42.71 -35.16 10.87
C PRO A 341 41.57 -35.70 11.78
N ALA A 342 41.06 -36.88 11.40
CA ALA A 342 40.34 -37.82 12.28
C ALA A 342 41.36 -38.90 12.75
N PRO A 343 41.00 -40.00 13.45
CA PRO A 343 39.82 -40.35 14.25
C PRO A 343 40.19 -40.91 15.65
N ALA A 344 39.24 -41.06 16.59
CA ALA A 344 39.40 -42.03 17.67
C ALA A 344 38.07 -42.46 18.29
N SER A 345 38.09 -43.70 18.74
CA SER A 345 37.03 -44.64 19.07
C SER A 345 36.56 -44.57 20.53
N SER A 346 35.58 -45.44 20.82
CA SER A 346 35.14 -45.92 22.14
C SER A 346 34.31 -44.93 22.97
N GLY A 347 33.17 -45.27 23.56
CA GLY A 347 32.58 -46.57 23.89
C GLY A 347 32.21 -46.57 25.37
N ARG A 348 30.90 -46.57 25.69
CA ARG A 348 30.24 -46.86 27.00
C ARG A 348 30.66 -45.93 28.17
N ASN A 349 29.77 -45.34 28.98
CA ASN A 349 28.56 -45.87 29.61
C ASN A 349 27.82 -44.75 30.38
N ARG A 350 26.49 -44.94 30.50
CA ARG A 350 25.60 -44.66 31.65
C ARG A 350 25.45 -43.24 32.26
N ALA A 351 24.23 -42.73 32.03
CA ALA A 351 23.16 -42.50 33.02
C ALA A 351 22.91 -41.09 33.61
N ALA A 352 21.60 -40.78 33.59
CA ALA A 352 20.81 -39.91 34.48
C ALA A 352 20.53 -38.45 34.05
N ALA A 353 19.22 -38.14 34.10
CA ALA A 353 18.52 -36.84 34.23
C ALA A 353 17.64 -36.49 33.00
N LYS A 354 16.34 -36.77 33.02
CA LYS A 354 15.23 -36.04 33.68
C LYS A 354 14.86 -34.73 32.93
N THR A 355 13.87 -34.88 32.04
CA THR A 355 12.75 -33.97 31.73
C THR A 355 12.96 -32.46 31.86
N THR A 356 12.96 -31.75 30.73
CA THR A 356 12.23 -30.49 30.54
C THR A 356 11.71 -30.40 29.10
N ASN A 357 10.45 -29.96 29.00
CA ASN A 357 9.64 -29.85 27.79
C ASN A 357 10.14 -28.77 26.83
N ALA A 358 10.19 -29.09 25.53
CA ALA A 358 10.12 -28.13 24.44
C ALA A 358 9.28 -28.76 23.30
N PRO A 359 8.32 -28.03 22.69
CA PRO A 359 7.38 -28.61 21.73
C PRO A 359 8.08 -29.00 20.42
N PRO A 360 7.64 -30.07 19.73
CA PRO A 360 8.25 -30.47 18.47
C PRO A 360 7.96 -29.42 17.40
N LYS A 361 9.03 -28.87 16.82
CA LYS A 361 9.02 -28.12 15.57
C LYS A 361 8.46 -29.03 14.48
N ALA A 362 7.24 -28.76 14.01
CA ALA A 362 6.68 -29.41 12.84
C ALA A 362 7.46 -28.94 11.60
N SER A 363 8.42 -29.73 11.16
CA SER A 363 9.00 -29.65 9.83
C SER A 363 8.10 -30.44 8.88
N SER A 364 7.23 -29.75 8.14
CA SER A 364 6.44 -30.34 7.04
C SER A 364 7.18 -30.09 5.72
N ASP A 365 8.21 -30.89 5.45
CA ASP A 365 8.73 -31.04 4.10
C ASP A 365 8.75 -32.53 3.78
N THR A 366 7.70 -32.99 3.10
CA THR A 366 7.64 -34.32 2.51
C THR A 366 6.95 -34.17 1.16
N PRO A 367 7.68 -34.39 0.04
CA PRO A 367 7.10 -34.29 -1.29
C PRO A 367 6.11 -35.45 -1.49
N GLY A 368 4.85 -35.12 -1.75
CA GLY A 368 3.79 -36.11 -2.01
C GLY A 368 2.43 -35.82 -1.36
N ARG A 369 2.29 -34.76 -0.57
CA ARG A 369 1.03 -34.45 0.11
C ARG A 369 0.13 -33.59 -0.78
N VAL A 370 -1.01 -34.15 -1.21
CA VAL A 370 -1.99 -33.52 -2.13
C VAL A 370 -2.97 -32.55 -1.45
N LEU A 371 -2.92 -32.41 -0.12
CA LEU A 371 -3.82 -31.55 0.64
C LEU A 371 -3.07 -30.52 1.49
N PRO A 372 -3.57 -29.27 1.60
CA PRO A 372 -2.83 -28.15 2.19
C PRO A 372 -3.01 -28.03 3.70
N ASP A 373 -1.92 -27.84 4.44
CA ASP A 373 -1.88 -27.79 5.91
C ASP A 373 -1.70 -26.38 6.51
N ARG A 374 -1.52 -25.35 5.68
CA ARG A 374 -1.39 -23.96 6.12
C ARG A 374 -2.65 -23.45 6.84
N GLU A 375 -2.45 -22.79 7.97
CA GLU A 375 -3.55 -22.24 8.77
C GLU A 375 -4.26 -21.06 8.07
N PHE A 376 -5.58 -20.94 8.27
CA PHE A 376 -6.38 -19.82 7.79
C PHE A 376 -6.10 -18.54 8.60
N ASP A 377 -5.98 -17.41 7.91
CA ASP A 377 -5.86 -16.09 8.53
C ASP A 377 -7.26 -15.52 8.84
N LEU A 378 -7.82 -15.94 10.00
CA LEU A 378 -9.16 -15.54 10.45
C LEU A 378 -9.29 -14.04 10.78
N PRO A 379 -8.29 -13.37 11.39
CA PRO A 379 -8.32 -11.92 11.58
C PRO A 379 -8.54 -11.13 10.28
N SER A 380 -7.85 -11.51 9.19
CA SER A 380 -7.99 -10.84 7.88
C SER A 380 -9.37 -10.98 7.25
N LEU A 381 -10.09 -12.09 7.52
CA LEU A 381 -11.48 -12.29 7.04
C LEU A 381 -12.50 -11.36 7.71
N ARG A 382 -12.15 -10.72 8.83
CA ARG A 382 -13.02 -9.80 9.55
C ARG A 382 -12.68 -8.32 9.29
N ALA A 383 -11.62 -8.06 8.53
CA ALA A 383 -11.16 -6.71 8.23
C ALA A 383 -12.07 -5.98 7.22
N MET A 384 -12.79 -6.72 6.37
CA MET A 384 -13.73 -6.15 5.39
C MET A 384 -14.81 -7.17 4.99
N ASN A 385 -15.90 -6.64 4.43
CA ASN A 385 -16.92 -7.40 3.70
C ASN A 385 -16.64 -7.36 2.20
N ALA A 386 -17.11 -8.37 1.46
CA ALA A 386 -16.90 -8.44 0.01
C ALA A 386 -18.13 -8.97 -0.73
N ASN A 387 -18.33 -8.48 -1.96
CA ASN A 387 -19.38 -8.91 -2.88
C ASN A 387 -18.83 -8.86 -4.32
N VAL A 388 -18.27 -9.97 -4.80
CA VAL A 388 -17.53 -10.04 -6.06
C VAL A 388 -18.07 -11.14 -6.96
N LEU A 389 -18.50 -10.77 -8.16
CA LEU A 389 -18.84 -11.71 -9.23
C LEU A 389 -17.57 -12.17 -9.94
N VAL A 390 -17.42 -13.46 -10.17
CA VAL A 390 -16.23 -14.04 -10.82
C VAL A 390 -16.66 -14.77 -12.08
N ASP A 391 -16.01 -14.45 -13.20
CA ASP A 391 -16.17 -15.13 -14.49
C ASP A 391 -14.79 -15.34 -15.15
N ILE A 392 -14.27 -16.56 -15.06
CA ILE A 392 -12.94 -16.92 -15.52
C ILE A 392 -13.07 -17.97 -16.62
N ASP A 393 -12.52 -17.70 -17.80
CA ASP A 393 -12.61 -18.62 -18.95
C ASP A 393 -11.87 -19.94 -18.70
N ASN A 394 -10.78 -19.88 -17.93
CA ASN A 394 -9.93 -21.02 -17.63
C ASN A 394 -9.26 -20.88 -16.25
N LEU A 395 -9.75 -21.64 -15.26
CA LEU A 395 -9.07 -21.83 -13.99
C LEU A 395 -8.18 -23.07 -14.05
N ASP A 396 -6.88 -22.82 -14.05
CA ASP A 396 -5.83 -23.82 -13.88
C ASP A 396 -5.62 -24.10 -12.40
N LEU A 397 -5.85 -25.35 -12.01
CA LEU A 397 -5.71 -25.82 -10.63
C LEU A 397 -4.24 -26.04 -10.24
N GLY A 398 -3.28 -25.87 -11.17
CA GLY A 398 -1.87 -26.15 -10.94
C GLY A 398 -1.55 -27.64 -10.83
N SER A 399 -2.50 -28.50 -11.23
CA SER A 399 -2.34 -29.95 -11.24
C SER A 399 -1.93 -30.43 -12.63
N SER A 400 -0.88 -31.26 -12.69
CA SER A 400 -0.52 -32.00 -13.91
C SER A 400 -1.49 -33.13 -14.22
N VAL A 401 -2.27 -33.57 -13.23
CA VAL A 401 -3.14 -34.74 -13.30
C VAL A 401 -4.59 -34.37 -13.60
N LEU A 402 -5.06 -33.21 -13.15
CA LEU A 402 -6.45 -32.79 -13.35
C LEU A 402 -6.59 -31.82 -14.52
N GLU A 403 -7.70 -31.94 -15.23
CA GLU A 403 -8.10 -30.95 -16.23
C GLU A 403 -8.50 -29.62 -15.54
N PRO A 404 -8.12 -28.45 -16.12
CA PRO A 404 -8.62 -27.15 -15.67
C PRO A 404 -10.15 -27.03 -15.69
N LEU A 405 -10.67 -26.02 -14.99
CA LEU A 405 -12.09 -25.66 -15.01
C LEU A 405 -12.37 -24.59 -16.06
N LYS A 406 -13.29 -24.84 -17.01
CA LYS A 406 -13.52 -24.00 -18.20
C LYS A 406 -14.99 -23.95 -18.67
N PRO A 407 -15.72 -22.82 -18.50
CA PRO A 407 -15.40 -21.67 -17.67
C PRO A 407 -15.61 -21.99 -16.19
N LEU A 408 -15.24 -21.05 -15.32
CA LEU A 408 -15.61 -20.98 -13.91
C LEU A 408 -16.42 -19.69 -13.67
N ARG A 409 -17.61 -19.84 -13.08
CA ARG A 409 -18.43 -18.75 -12.58
C ARG A 409 -18.75 -18.97 -11.12
N THR A 410 -18.68 -17.91 -10.32
CA THR A 410 -19.10 -17.95 -8.91
C THR A 410 -19.35 -16.53 -8.38
N HIS A 411 -20.12 -16.44 -7.31
CA HIS A 411 -20.35 -15.22 -6.57
C HIS A 411 -19.72 -15.31 -5.19
N ILE A 412 -18.62 -14.57 -4.99
CA ILE A 412 -17.91 -14.47 -3.72
C ILE A 412 -18.61 -13.44 -2.83
N VAL A 413 -19.08 -13.87 -1.67
CA VAL A 413 -19.68 -13.01 -0.65
C VAL A 413 -18.95 -13.24 0.68
N LEU A 414 -18.38 -12.18 1.24
CA LEU A 414 -17.82 -12.17 2.59
C LEU A 414 -18.65 -11.22 3.44
N THR A 415 -19.23 -11.73 4.52
CA THR A 415 -20.03 -10.94 5.45
C THR A 415 -19.65 -11.32 6.87
N ASP A 416 -19.07 -10.36 7.60
CA ASP A 416 -18.71 -10.45 9.01
C ASP A 416 -17.89 -11.71 9.35
N GLY A 417 -16.91 -12.05 8.50
CA GLY A 417 -16.05 -13.22 8.67
C GLY A 417 -16.61 -14.54 8.14
N VAL A 418 -17.76 -14.53 7.45
CA VAL A 418 -18.33 -15.70 6.76
C VAL A 418 -18.12 -15.55 5.25
N LEU A 419 -17.22 -16.36 4.69
CA LEU A 419 -16.94 -16.40 3.25
C LEU A 419 -17.86 -17.44 2.58
N THR A 420 -18.58 -17.04 1.53
CA THR A 420 -19.45 -17.91 0.76
C THR A 420 -19.11 -17.78 -0.73
N LEU A 421 -18.91 -18.90 -1.40
CA LEU A 421 -18.86 -19.00 -2.86
C LEU A 421 -20.22 -19.55 -3.30
N ARG A 422 -21.11 -18.65 -3.70
CA ARG A 422 -22.45 -18.98 -4.19
C ARG A 422 -22.39 -19.24 -5.69
N ASP A 423 -23.40 -19.95 -6.19
CA ASP A 423 -23.60 -20.21 -7.61
C ASP A 423 -22.32 -20.68 -8.30
N PHE A 424 -21.55 -21.53 -7.61
CA PHE A 424 -20.34 -22.11 -8.19
C PHE A 424 -20.79 -22.95 -9.37
N ASP A 425 -20.25 -22.66 -10.55
CA ASP A 425 -20.54 -23.37 -11.79
C ASP A 425 -19.26 -23.45 -12.62
N ALA A 426 -18.79 -24.66 -12.83
CA ALA A 426 -17.59 -24.95 -13.57
C ALA A 426 -17.82 -26.13 -14.51
N ARG A 427 -17.02 -26.21 -15.58
CA ARG A 427 -16.99 -27.41 -16.44
C ARG A 427 -15.60 -28.01 -16.49
N THR A 428 -15.54 -29.33 -16.51
CA THR A 428 -14.30 -30.11 -16.61
C THR A 428 -14.64 -31.51 -17.10
N GLY A 429 -13.75 -32.14 -17.86
CA GLY A 429 -13.98 -33.46 -18.43
C GLY A 429 -15.26 -33.55 -19.27
N GLN A 430 -15.63 -32.49 -19.98
CA GLN A 430 -16.93 -32.36 -20.70
C GLN A 430 -18.19 -32.38 -19.82
N GLY A 431 -18.05 -32.54 -18.50
CA GLY A 431 -19.13 -32.48 -17.52
C GLY A 431 -19.23 -31.14 -16.83
N ARG A 432 -20.10 -31.07 -15.82
CA ARG A 432 -20.36 -29.87 -15.01
C ARG A 432 -20.14 -30.16 -13.53
N LEU A 433 -19.57 -29.20 -12.82
CA LEU A 433 -19.41 -29.17 -11.37
C LEU A 433 -20.08 -27.89 -10.86
N TYR A 434 -21.05 -28.02 -9.96
CA TYR A 434 -21.81 -26.87 -9.47
C TYR A 434 -22.21 -27.02 -8.01
N GLY A 435 -22.44 -25.91 -7.31
CA GLY A 435 -22.79 -25.97 -5.89
C GLY A 435 -22.54 -24.69 -5.11
N MET A 436 -22.32 -24.85 -3.80
CA MET A 436 -22.00 -23.79 -2.88
C MET A 436 -20.90 -24.23 -1.91
N LEU A 437 -19.97 -23.32 -1.62
CA LEU A 437 -18.97 -23.48 -0.57
C LEU A 437 -19.11 -22.36 0.46
N GLN A 438 -18.91 -22.68 1.73
CA GLN A 438 -18.97 -21.72 2.82
C GLN A 438 -17.87 -22.00 3.85
N LEU A 439 -17.21 -20.95 4.32
CA LEU A 439 -16.26 -20.96 5.43
C LEU A 439 -16.70 -19.93 6.48
N ASP A 440 -17.11 -20.41 7.64
CA ASP A 440 -17.44 -19.59 8.81
C ASP A 440 -16.21 -19.42 9.70
N GLY A 441 -15.56 -18.25 9.59
CA GLY A 441 -14.39 -17.87 10.37
C GLY A 441 -14.70 -17.22 11.72
N ARG A 442 -15.97 -17.15 12.14
CA ARG A 442 -16.37 -16.52 13.42
C ARG A 442 -16.03 -17.39 14.63
N LYS A 443 -15.79 -18.68 14.41
CA LYS A 443 -15.40 -19.67 15.42
C LYS A 443 -13.97 -20.15 15.13
N ALA A 444 -13.26 -20.54 16.18
CA ALA A 444 -11.96 -21.20 16.08
C ALA A 444 -12.09 -22.60 16.73
N PRO A 445 -11.99 -23.71 15.97
CA PRO A 445 -11.66 -23.79 14.54
C PRO A 445 -12.79 -23.29 13.63
N ALA A 446 -12.42 -22.87 12.41
CA ALA A 446 -13.39 -22.44 11.41
C ALA A 446 -14.24 -23.64 10.93
N ILE A 447 -15.49 -23.37 10.59
CA ILE A 447 -16.41 -24.38 10.07
C ILE A 447 -16.48 -24.25 8.56
N TRP A 448 -16.28 -25.35 7.85
CA TRP A 448 -16.40 -25.40 6.39
C TRP A 448 -17.59 -26.26 5.99
N ASN A 449 -18.41 -25.75 5.08
CA ASN A 449 -19.51 -26.47 4.47
C ASN A 449 -19.35 -26.45 2.95
N ALA A 450 -19.51 -27.60 2.32
CA ALA A 450 -19.60 -27.71 0.87
C ALA A 450 -20.80 -28.57 0.48
N ASP A 451 -21.63 -28.05 -0.41
CA ASP A 451 -22.69 -28.79 -1.09
C ASP A 451 -22.37 -28.73 -2.59
N MET A 452 -21.74 -29.79 -3.09
CA MET A 452 -21.20 -29.88 -4.44
C MET A 452 -21.88 -31.00 -5.21
N ARG A 453 -22.20 -30.74 -6.47
CA ARG A 453 -22.77 -31.70 -7.42
C ARG A 453 -21.92 -31.74 -8.66
N TRP A 454 -21.76 -32.92 -9.23
CA TRP A 454 -21.09 -33.11 -10.50
C TRP A 454 -21.87 -34.08 -11.37
N GLU A 455 -21.84 -33.84 -12.68
CA GLU A 455 -22.58 -34.64 -13.65
C GLU A 455 -21.82 -34.71 -14.97
N GLY A 456 -21.84 -35.91 -15.58
CA GLY A 456 -21.35 -36.11 -16.93
C GLY A 456 -19.84 -35.93 -17.11
N ILE A 457 -19.06 -35.92 -16.03
CA ILE A 457 -17.59 -35.78 -16.10
C ILE A 457 -17.02 -37.06 -16.70
N ARG A 458 -16.34 -36.96 -17.84
CA ARG A 458 -15.64 -38.06 -18.48
C ARG A 458 -14.27 -38.24 -17.83
N LEU A 459 -14.05 -39.39 -17.18
CA LEU A 459 -12.82 -39.66 -16.43
C LEU A 459 -11.58 -39.62 -17.32
N GLU A 460 -11.70 -40.08 -18.57
CA GLU A 460 -10.62 -40.07 -19.55
C GLU A 460 -10.21 -38.67 -20.03
N SER A 461 -11.09 -37.67 -19.85
CA SER A 461 -10.81 -36.27 -20.17
C SER A 461 -10.38 -35.48 -18.93
N TRP A 462 -11.02 -35.78 -17.78
CA TRP A 462 -10.76 -35.11 -16.51
C TRP A 462 -9.40 -35.47 -15.91
N ILE A 463 -8.99 -36.74 -16.00
CA ILE A 463 -7.72 -37.24 -15.47
C ILE A 463 -6.73 -37.35 -16.63
N LYS A 464 -5.70 -36.50 -16.63
CA LYS A 464 -4.56 -36.55 -17.55
C LYS A 464 -3.69 -37.76 -17.19
N GLN A 465 -3.92 -38.85 -17.90
CA GLN A 465 -3.18 -40.10 -17.75
C GLN A 465 -1.92 -40.05 -18.60
N ALA A 466 -0.74 -40.22 -17.99
CA ALA A 466 0.51 -40.41 -18.73
C ALA A 466 0.43 -41.77 -19.44
N ARG A 467 0.58 -41.75 -20.76
CA ARG A 467 0.48 -42.92 -21.62
C ARG A 467 1.33 -42.70 -22.87
N ASP A 468 1.76 -43.79 -23.49
CA ASP A 468 2.39 -43.75 -24.81
C ASP A 468 1.40 -43.22 -25.86
N ASP A 469 1.92 -42.51 -26.87
CA ASP A 469 1.10 -42.06 -28.00
C ASP A 469 0.41 -43.30 -28.63
N ASP A 470 -0.90 -43.18 -28.88
CA ASP A 470 -1.84 -44.21 -29.35
C ASP A 470 -2.37 -45.26 -28.35
N ALA A 471 -1.93 -45.29 -27.08
CA ALA A 471 -2.51 -46.20 -26.08
C ALA A 471 -3.94 -45.77 -25.63
N PRO A 472 -4.90 -46.69 -25.43
CA PRO A 472 -6.23 -46.34 -24.90
C PRO A 472 -6.15 -45.82 -23.45
N PRO A 473 -7.09 -44.98 -22.97
CA PRO A 473 -7.08 -44.50 -21.59
C PRO A 473 -7.30 -45.66 -20.61
N TYR A 474 -6.51 -45.72 -19.53
CA TYR A 474 -6.65 -46.74 -18.47
C TYR A 474 -7.95 -46.59 -17.68
N ILE A 475 -8.41 -45.36 -17.49
CA ILE A 475 -9.66 -45.03 -16.81
C ILE A 475 -10.58 -44.34 -17.81
N THR A 476 -11.75 -44.91 -18.03
CA THR A 476 -12.82 -44.36 -18.89
C THR A 476 -14.17 -44.45 -18.17
N GLY A 477 -15.10 -43.56 -18.52
CA GLY A 477 -16.47 -43.61 -18.02
C GLY A 477 -17.01 -42.25 -17.59
N ARG A 478 -18.30 -42.21 -17.26
CA ARG A 478 -18.98 -41.00 -16.77
C ARG A 478 -19.08 -41.02 -15.26
N PHE A 479 -18.63 -39.93 -14.64
CA PHE A 479 -18.68 -39.69 -13.21
C PHE A 479 -19.75 -38.65 -12.90
N GLY A 480 -20.65 -39.00 -11.98
CA GLY A 480 -21.72 -38.16 -11.49
C GLY A 480 -21.97 -38.42 -10.01
N GLY A 481 -22.47 -37.43 -9.29
CA GLY A 481 -22.68 -37.56 -7.86
C GLY A 481 -22.92 -36.23 -7.16
N GLN A 482 -23.12 -36.32 -5.85
CA GLN A 482 -23.23 -35.19 -4.96
C GLN A 482 -22.48 -35.48 -3.67
N ALA A 483 -21.86 -34.45 -3.11
CA ALA A 483 -21.23 -34.48 -1.80
C ALA A 483 -21.73 -33.31 -0.97
N ARG A 484 -22.19 -33.62 0.24
CA ARG A 484 -22.37 -32.63 1.30
C ARG A 484 -21.35 -32.92 2.38
N VAL A 485 -20.43 -32.00 2.58
CA VAL A 485 -19.32 -32.16 3.53
C VAL A 485 -19.39 -30.99 4.51
N THR A 486 -19.34 -31.32 5.79
CA THR A 486 -19.10 -30.35 6.86
C THR A 486 -17.84 -30.80 7.57
N GLY A 487 -16.87 -29.90 7.69
CA GLY A 487 -15.62 -30.18 8.41
C GLY A 487 -15.22 -28.99 9.26
N GLN A 488 -14.31 -29.24 10.21
CA GLN A 488 -13.79 -28.22 11.10
C GLN A 488 -12.28 -28.29 11.13
N GLY A 489 -11.62 -27.15 11.01
CA GLY A 489 -10.17 -27.16 11.07
C GLY A 489 -9.54 -25.78 10.90
N LYS A 490 -8.28 -25.71 11.29
CA LYS A 490 -7.46 -24.52 11.07
C LYS A 490 -6.88 -24.48 9.66
N SER A 491 -6.93 -25.58 8.91
CA SER A 491 -6.44 -25.71 7.53
C SER A 491 -7.34 -26.67 6.73
N THR A 492 -7.22 -26.65 5.40
CA THR A 492 -7.93 -27.58 4.50
C THR A 492 -7.64 -29.05 4.81
N ALA A 493 -6.40 -29.41 5.15
CA ALA A 493 -6.04 -30.78 5.53
C ALA A 493 -6.68 -31.19 6.86
N ALA A 494 -6.75 -30.26 7.83
CA ALA A 494 -7.45 -30.52 9.09
C ALA A 494 -8.96 -30.70 8.90
N ILE A 495 -9.58 -29.89 8.02
CA ILE A 495 -11.01 -29.98 7.68
C ILE A 495 -11.37 -31.29 7.00
N LEU A 496 -10.54 -31.76 6.05
CA LEU A 496 -10.82 -33.00 5.31
C LEU A 496 -10.52 -34.26 6.12
N GLY A 497 -9.75 -34.13 7.21
CA GLY A 497 -9.49 -35.22 8.16
C GLY A 497 -10.38 -35.22 9.40
N SER A 498 -11.32 -34.27 9.53
CA SER A 498 -12.18 -34.10 10.72
C SER A 498 -13.49 -34.88 10.66
#